data_AF-A0A411HGA1-F1
#
_entry.id   AF-A0A411HGA1-F1
#
_cell.length_a   1.000
_cell.length_b   1.000
_cell.length_c   1.000
_cell.angle_alpha   90.00
_cell.angle_beta   90.00
_cell.angle_gamma   90.00
#
_symmetry.space_group_name_H-M   'P 1'
#
loop_
_entity.id
_entity.type
_entity.pdbx_description
1 polymer ?
#
loop_
_entity_poly.entity_id
_entity_poly.type
_entity_poly.pdbx_seq_one_letter_code
_entity_poly.pdbx_strand_id
1 'polypeptide(L)'
;MDYQINYGAVPVGATAAVRPDPNAPLYASVDGFVASLSSSECVFMAKRDGEPHVMTFQVLQAMDQCREFRTLDEHIARILTTIPNLGNQREGMQRVLESLIKRGLMVAEKDFITELANVAPRVQAPLRAIFIRACDRPAQLERLLISLTDYERRFRAGRHYVLLDDSVDEKNINRQRDLLREFARSTGCKVSHIGAGERRKLAERLQKALPQSRAILPHLFERGAEPRFGGGRGWNLALLLSAGARMALFDEDQRLPLRRFESARSGLDPDPNGKSFARFYRNFDGAQGAGEEVSEDPFALHLEACGQSLGALSANEAFRLDRQALRGLNLSRLSLLSPEAHVISTLQGTYGASRTESGAWMYQIDAESRADFWRDRDSYLRNVESRNLWYGVPQARVSSAVFFSPFVFDNSLMLPCTNPLGRGEDGLFSVGTSFCHPDSVVMELPLSIGHVQESERTRSDKTMQAHTPRFNHFLCDFIQRQVPSHRAGDPGQRMHLLAEVLRDLASATERERIAHLREYLSFARADLIERLQQQLEGAKDAPVYWEADMRAIVQANGKALTTKSAPRLADWDDASSERDCADALSSELRQLADAYAVWPALWQHAHEQGDKLLAGL
;
A
#
# COMPACT_ATOMS: atom_id res chain seq x y z
N MET A 1 -5.26 -27.02 0.11
CA MET A 1 -4.10 -27.25 1.01
C MET A 1 -2.86 -27.00 0.20
N ASP A 2 -2.19 -25.86 0.42
CA ASP A 2 -0.86 -25.60 -0.13
C ASP A 2 0.14 -26.43 0.69
N TYR A 3 0.73 -27.46 0.08
CA TYR A 3 1.80 -28.21 0.73
C TYR A 3 3.11 -27.44 0.54
N GLN A 4 3.48 -26.67 1.55
CA GLN A 4 4.83 -26.11 1.66
C GLN A 4 5.69 -27.10 2.43
N ILE A 5 6.43 -27.97 1.74
CA ILE A 5 7.40 -28.86 2.39
C ILE A 5 8.68 -28.06 2.64
N ASN A 6 8.88 -27.63 3.88
CA ASN A 6 10.08 -26.92 4.31
C ASN A 6 11.17 -27.94 4.67
N TYR A 7 12.07 -28.22 3.73
CA TYR A 7 13.33 -28.88 4.05
C TYR A 7 14.30 -27.80 4.51
N GLY A 8 14.50 -27.68 5.83
CA GLY A 8 15.18 -26.56 6.48
C GLY A 8 16.46 -26.09 5.77
N ALA A 9 16.77 -24.79 5.93
CA ALA A 9 17.98 -24.19 5.37
C ALA A 9 19.23 -24.91 5.88
N VAL A 10 19.91 -25.63 4.99
CA VAL A 10 21.23 -26.21 5.27
C VAL A 10 22.30 -25.15 4.96
N PRO A 11 23.30 -24.94 5.84
CA PRO A 11 24.36 -23.97 5.58
C PRO A 11 25.12 -24.34 4.30
N VAL A 12 25.25 -23.38 3.39
CA VAL A 12 26.00 -23.54 2.14
C VAL A 12 27.49 -23.67 2.49
N GLY A 13 28.03 -24.89 2.40
CA GLY A 13 29.48 -25.11 2.42
C GLY A 13 30.13 -24.46 1.20
N ALA A 14 31.19 -23.70 1.42
CA ALA A 14 31.93 -22.99 0.39
C ALA A 14 32.53 -23.97 -0.64
N THR A 15 31.84 -24.13 -1.77
CA THR A 15 32.41 -24.70 -3.00
C THR A 15 32.76 -23.55 -3.94
N ALA A 16 33.83 -23.72 -4.72
CA ALA A 16 34.39 -22.69 -5.58
C ALA A 16 33.29 -22.01 -6.42
N ALA A 17 33.03 -20.74 -6.13
CA ALA A 17 32.01 -19.96 -6.81
C ALA A 17 32.32 -19.96 -8.30
N VAL A 18 31.49 -20.64 -9.09
CA VAL A 18 31.44 -20.43 -10.54
C VAL A 18 31.29 -18.93 -10.72
N ARG A 19 32.29 -18.26 -11.29
CA ARG A 19 32.15 -16.84 -11.64
C ARG A 19 31.00 -16.77 -12.64
N PRO A 20 29.85 -16.20 -12.26
CA PRO A 20 28.71 -16.21 -13.15
C PRO A 20 29.03 -15.31 -14.33
N ASP A 21 28.83 -15.79 -15.55
CA ASP A 21 28.79 -14.89 -16.71
C ASP A 21 27.60 -13.93 -16.51
N PRO A 22 27.84 -12.61 -16.36
CA PRO A 22 26.75 -11.66 -16.19
C PRO A 22 25.84 -11.63 -17.43
N ASN A 23 26.33 -12.09 -18.60
CA ASN A 23 25.59 -12.10 -19.86
C ASN A 23 24.80 -13.38 -20.12
N ALA A 24 24.99 -14.43 -19.31
CA ALA A 24 24.23 -15.66 -19.47
C ALA A 24 22.71 -15.44 -19.21
N PRO A 25 21.82 -16.17 -19.90
CA PRO A 25 20.38 -16.14 -19.63
C PRO A 25 20.06 -16.66 -18.22
N LEU A 26 19.00 -16.13 -17.63
CA LEU A 26 18.51 -16.52 -16.31
C LEU A 26 17.21 -17.30 -16.46
N TYR A 27 17.06 -18.35 -15.66
CA TYR A 27 15.87 -19.19 -15.65
C TYR A 27 15.33 -19.32 -14.24
N ALA A 28 14.00 -19.40 -14.09
CA ALA A 28 13.33 -19.71 -12.84
C ALA A 28 12.23 -20.74 -13.06
N SER A 29 12.07 -21.68 -12.14
CA SER A 29 10.99 -22.68 -12.22
C SER A 29 9.64 -22.09 -11.81
N VAL A 30 8.58 -22.58 -12.45
CA VAL A 30 7.19 -22.21 -12.14
C VAL A 30 6.73 -22.86 -10.83
N ASP A 31 5.76 -22.23 -10.17
CA ASP A 31 5.07 -22.83 -9.00
C ASP A 31 3.89 -23.68 -9.46
N GLY A 32 3.46 -24.62 -8.62
CA GLY A 32 2.43 -25.59 -8.99
C GLY A 32 1.87 -26.39 -7.83
N PHE A 33 0.82 -27.15 -8.11
CA PHE A 33 0.24 -28.11 -7.18
C PHE A 33 0.80 -29.50 -7.46
N VAL A 34 1.07 -30.28 -6.42
CA VAL A 34 1.63 -31.62 -6.55
C VAL A 34 0.67 -32.64 -5.98
N ALA A 35 0.44 -33.72 -6.72
CA ALA A 35 -0.28 -34.90 -6.25
C ALA A 35 0.53 -36.17 -6.56
N SER A 36 0.72 -37.04 -5.58
CA SER A 36 1.43 -38.31 -5.77
C SER A 36 0.64 -39.26 -6.65
N LEU A 37 1.30 -39.91 -7.62
CA LEU A 37 0.74 -41.01 -8.41
C LEU A 37 1.22 -42.37 -7.92
N SER A 38 2.45 -42.44 -7.42
CA SER A 38 3.08 -43.65 -6.91
C SER A 38 4.11 -43.29 -5.83
N SER A 39 4.91 -44.27 -5.40
CA SER A 39 6.04 -44.02 -4.49
C SER A 39 7.19 -43.25 -5.15
N SER A 40 7.25 -43.19 -6.49
CA SER A 40 8.34 -42.54 -7.24
C SER A 40 7.88 -41.40 -8.15
N GLU A 41 6.59 -41.30 -8.46
CA GLU A 41 6.03 -40.35 -9.43
C GLU A 41 4.92 -39.47 -8.85
N CYS A 42 4.81 -38.27 -9.41
CA CYS A 42 3.76 -37.31 -9.11
C CYS A 42 3.25 -36.63 -10.38
N VAL A 43 2.05 -36.07 -10.29
CA VAL A 43 1.57 -35.02 -11.19
C VAL A 43 1.91 -33.68 -10.55
N PHE A 44 2.62 -32.84 -11.30
CA PHE A 44 2.78 -31.42 -11.04
C PHE A 44 1.84 -30.65 -11.96
N MET A 45 0.95 -29.84 -11.40
CA MET A 45 0.05 -28.96 -12.14
C MET A 45 0.58 -27.53 -12.03
N ALA A 46 1.09 -26.99 -13.13
CA ALA A 46 1.67 -25.65 -13.13
C ALA A 46 0.58 -24.60 -12.83
N LYS A 47 0.83 -23.67 -11.90
CA LYS A 47 -0.14 -22.62 -11.56
C LYS A 47 -0.39 -21.63 -12.69
N ARG A 48 0.59 -21.48 -13.59
CA ARG A 48 0.60 -20.47 -14.64
C ARG A 48 -0.43 -20.74 -15.75
N ASP A 49 -0.52 -21.98 -16.20
CA ASP A 49 -1.38 -22.42 -17.31
C ASP A 49 -2.35 -23.54 -16.91
N GLY A 50 -2.14 -24.18 -15.75
CA GLY A 50 -2.95 -25.31 -15.29
C GLY A 50 -2.56 -26.65 -15.93
N GLU A 51 -1.48 -26.71 -16.71
CA GLU A 51 -1.11 -27.92 -17.45
C GLU A 51 -0.54 -29.00 -16.52
N PRO A 52 -1.01 -30.26 -16.61
CA PRO A 52 -0.52 -31.36 -15.80
C PRO A 52 0.76 -31.99 -16.39
N HIS A 53 1.72 -32.23 -15.52
CA HIS A 53 3.03 -32.77 -15.86
C HIS A 53 3.37 -33.95 -14.95
N VAL A 54 3.42 -35.15 -15.53
CA VAL A 54 3.96 -36.32 -14.82
C VAL A 54 5.48 -36.22 -14.74
N MET A 55 6.04 -36.47 -13.57
CA MET A 55 7.49 -36.52 -13.33
C MET A 55 7.82 -37.35 -12.09
N THR A 56 9.10 -37.65 -11.90
CA THR A 56 9.58 -38.29 -10.67
C THR A 56 9.75 -37.26 -9.54
N PHE A 57 9.69 -37.72 -8.28
CA PHE A 57 9.97 -36.84 -7.14
C PHE A 57 11.39 -36.23 -7.17
N GLN A 58 12.36 -36.92 -7.77
CA GLN A 58 13.71 -36.38 -7.94
C GLN A 58 13.75 -35.17 -8.89
N VAL A 59 12.99 -35.24 -9.99
CA VAL A 59 12.86 -34.10 -10.93
C VAL A 59 12.13 -32.94 -10.27
N LEU A 60 11.06 -33.22 -9.50
CA LEU A 60 10.36 -32.21 -8.72
C LEU A 60 11.29 -31.52 -7.70
N GLN A 61 12.10 -32.28 -6.96
CA GLN A 61 13.08 -31.71 -6.01
C GLN A 61 14.13 -30.85 -6.71
N ALA A 62 14.63 -31.26 -7.88
CA ALA A 62 15.56 -30.46 -8.65
C ALA A 62 14.91 -29.15 -9.13
N MET A 63 13.67 -29.22 -9.64
CA MET A 63 12.89 -28.05 -10.04
C MET A 63 12.63 -27.10 -8.87
N ASP A 64 12.40 -27.64 -7.67
CA ASP A 64 12.18 -26.86 -6.45
C ASP A 64 13.39 -26.02 -6.03
N GLN A 65 14.60 -26.49 -6.35
CA GLN A 65 15.83 -25.71 -6.13
C GLN A 65 16.05 -24.60 -7.16
N CYS A 66 15.26 -24.59 -8.24
CA CYS A 66 15.40 -23.65 -9.36
C CYS A 66 14.41 -22.47 -9.32
N ARG A 67 13.74 -22.20 -8.18
CA ARG A 67 12.66 -21.19 -8.08
C ARG A 67 13.11 -19.75 -8.35
N GLU A 68 14.39 -19.44 -8.18
CA GLU A 68 14.95 -18.10 -8.38
C GLU A 68 15.57 -17.94 -9.77
N PHE A 69 15.48 -16.75 -10.35
CA PHE A 69 16.16 -16.46 -11.62
C PHE A 69 17.68 -16.53 -11.45
N ARG A 70 18.28 -17.58 -12.01
CA ARG A 70 19.72 -17.82 -12.03
C ARG A 70 20.12 -18.48 -13.35
N THR A 71 21.41 -18.45 -13.66
CA THR A 71 21.94 -19.19 -14.81
C THR A 71 21.78 -20.70 -14.62
N LEU A 72 21.74 -21.47 -15.70
CA LEU A 72 21.69 -22.93 -15.62
C LEU A 72 22.87 -23.51 -14.83
N ASP A 73 24.07 -22.93 -14.97
CA ASP A 73 25.25 -23.39 -14.24
C ASP A 73 25.13 -23.18 -12.73
N GLU A 74 24.52 -22.07 -12.30
CA GLU A 74 24.24 -21.81 -10.89
C GLU A 74 23.19 -22.78 -10.33
N HIS A 75 22.13 -23.07 -11.10
CA HIS A 75 21.11 -24.05 -10.71
C HIS A 75 21.72 -25.44 -10.56
N ILE A 76 22.51 -25.88 -11.53
CA ILE A 76 23.20 -27.17 -11.48
C ILE A 76 24.12 -27.21 -10.24
N ALA A 77 24.92 -26.17 -10.01
CA ALA A 77 25.78 -26.11 -8.83
C ALA A 77 24.97 -26.23 -7.52
N ARG A 78 23.87 -25.49 -7.39
CA ARG A 78 22.98 -25.55 -6.23
C ARG A 78 22.42 -26.96 -6.03
N ILE A 79 21.83 -27.56 -7.06
CA ILE A 79 21.25 -28.91 -6.99
C ILE A 79 22.28 -29.94 -6.56
N LEU A 80 23.48 -29.92 -7.16
CA LEU A 80 24.56 -30.87 -6.84
C LEU A 80 25.04 -30.75 -5.38
N THR A 81 24.94 -29.56 -4.77
CA THR A 81 25.27 -29.35 -3.35
C THR A 81 24.13 -29.71 -2.40
N THR A 82 22.87 -29.56 -2.83
CA THR A 82 21.70 -29.73 -1.95
C THR A 82 21.13 -31.15 -1.97
N ILE A 83 21.23 -31.87 -3.09
CA ILE A 83 20.65 -33.21 -3.25
C ILE A 83 21.76 -34.28 -3.17
N PRO A 84 21.78 -35.11 -2.10
CA PRO A 84 22.75 -36.19 -1.96
C PRO A 84 22.68 -37.19 -3.13
N ASN A 85 23.82 -37.79 -3.49
CA ASN A 85 24.00 -38.79 -4.56
C ASN A 85 23.98 -38.28 -6.02
N LEU A 86 23.87 -36.97 -6.26
CA LEU A 86 23.94 -36.39 -7.62
C LEU A 86 25.30 -35.79 -8.01
N GLY A 87 26.28 -35.73 -7.09
CA GLY A 87 27.55 -34.97 -7.22
C GLY A 87 28.40 -35.21 -8.48
N ASN A 88 28.19 -36.32 -9.22
CA ASN A 88 28.92 -36.64 -10.45
C ASN A 88 28.05 -36.61 -11.73
N GLN A 89 26.81 -36.11 -11.67
CA GLN A 89 25.84 -36.17 -12.78
C GLN A 89 25.55 -34.81 -13.43
N ARG A 90 26.56 -33.95 -13.58
CA ARG A 90 26.39 -32.60 -14.16
C ARG A 90 25.67 -32.62 -15.52
N GLU A 91 26.14 -33.45 -16.45
CA GLU A 91 25.55 -33.59 -17.79
C GLU A 91 24.12 -34.17 -17.77
N GLY A 92 23.84 -35.06 -16.82
CA GLY A 92 22.49 -35.58 -16.59
C GLY A 92 21.55 -34.48 -16.11
N MET A 93 21.98 -33.68 -15.13
CA MET A 93 21.21 -32.57 -14.59
C MET A 93 20.97 -31.49 -15.64
N GLN A 94 21.98 -31.16 -16.46
CA GLN A 94 21.81 -30.22 -17.56
C GLN A 94 20.69 -30.66 -18.51
N ARG A 95 20.68 -31.94 -18.93
CA ARG A 95 19.59 -32.49 -19.77
C ARG A 95 18.22 -32.44 -19.09
N VAL A 96 18.16 -32.64 -17.78
CA VAL A 96 16.90 -32.50 -17.01
C VAL A 96 16.41 -31.05 -17.05
N LEU A 97 17.25 -30.07 -16.74
CA LEU A 97 16.86 -28.66 -16.76
C LEU A 97 16.49 -28.18 -18.18
N GLU A 98 17.22 -28.59 -19.20
CA GLU A 98 16.86 -28.33 -20.61
C GLU A 98 15.51 -28.93 -20.99
N SER A 99 15.17 -30.12 -20.48
CA SER A 99 13.85 -30.73 -20.65
C SER A 99 12.75 -29.92 -19.93
N LEU A 100 13.01 -29.42 -18.73
CA LEU A 100 12.08 -28.55 -18.00
C LEU A 100 11.83 -27.24 -18.75
N ILE A 101 12.86 -26.62 -19.33
CA ILE A 101 12.72 -25.43 -20.18
C ILE A 101 11.82 -25.74 -21.39
N LYS A 102 12.09 -26.83 -22.12
CA LYS A 102 11.26 -27.23 -23.29
C LYS A 102 9.80 -27.49 -22.95
N ARG A 103 9.51 -27.89 -21.70
CA ARG A 103 8.16 -28.13 -21.18
C ARG A 103 7.48 -26.89 -20.60
N GLY A 104 8.13 -25.72 -20.61
CA GLY A 104 7.60 -24.50 -20.00
C GLY A 104 7.66 -24.46 -18.45
N LEU A 105 8.32 -25.45 -17.84
CA LEU A 105 8.45 -25.55 -16.37
C LEU A 105 9.57 -24.69 -15.80
N MET A 106 10.47 -24.20 -16.66
CA MET A 106 11.46 -23.17 -16.35
C MET A 106 11.34 -22.03 -17.35
N VAL A 107 11.12 -20.82 -16.85
CA VAL A 107 10.87 -19.60 -17.62
C VAL A 107 12.17 -18.82 -17.73
N ALA A 108 12.54 -18.44 -18.96
CA ALA A 108 13.68 -17.54 -19.18
C ALA A 108 13.30 -16.09 -18.83
N GLU A 109 14.26 -15.30 -18.36
CA GLU A 109 14.03 -13.91 -17.98
C GLU A 109 13.57 -13.04 -19.16
N LYS A 110 14.10 -13.31 -20.35
CA LYS A 110 13.69 -12.60 -21.57
C LYS A 110 12.21 -12.85 -21.89
N ASP A 111 11.75 -14.09 -21.71
CA ASP A 111 10.41 -14.50 -22.08
C ASP A 111 9.41 -13.89 -21.08
N PHE A 112 9.77 -13.88 -19.80
CA PHE A 112 9.02 -13.17 -18.76
C PHE A 112 8.88 -11.67 -19.06
N ILE A 113 9.98 -10.98 -19.40
CA ILE A 113 9.95 -9.55 -19.73
C ILE A 113 9.13 -9.28 -21.00
N THR A 114 9.29 -10.13 -22.02
CA THR A 114 8.57 -9.98 -23.30
C THR A 114 7.08 -10.18 -23.09
N GLU A 115 6.68 -11.19 -22.32
CA GLU A 115 5.29 -11.46 -21.96
C GLU A 115 4.69 -10.33 -21.13
N LEU A 116 5.42 -9.83 -20.13
CA LEU A 116 5.00 -8.68 -19.33
C LEU A 116 4.62 -7.51 -20.22
N ALA A 117 5.46 -7.16 -21.20
CA ALA A 117 5.22 -6.06 -22.12
C ALA A 117 4.17 -6.33 -23.21
N ASN A 118 3.64 -7.55 -23.32
CA ASN A 118 2.77 -7.97 -24.42
C ASN A 118 1.28 -7.65 -24.19
N VAL A 119 0.97 -6.39 -23.90
CA VAL A 119 -0.40 -5.88 -23.76
C VAL A 119 -0.53 -4.51 -24.41
N ALA A 120 -1.65 -4.28 -25.10
CA ALA A 120 -1.94 -3.01 -25.72
C ALA A 120 -2.26 -1.93 -24.66
N PRO A 121 -1.83 -0.67 -24.86
CA PRO A 121 -2.21 0.44 -23.98
C PRO A 121 -3.71 0.58 -23.82
N ARG A 122 -4.15 0.90 -22.60
CA ARG A 122 -5.56 1.12 -22.28
C ARG A 122 -5.95 2.58 -22.54
N VAL A 123 -7.20 2.82 -22.91
CA VAL A 123 -7.74 4.19 -22.94
C VAL A 123 -8.07 4.60 -21.51
N GLN A 124 -7.31 5.53 -20.95
CA GLN A 124 -7.53 6.02 -19.60
C GLN A 124 -8.70 7.00 -19.55
N ALA A 125 -9.55 6.89 -18.52
CA ALA A 125 -10.66 7.81 -18.28
C ALA A 125 -10.17 9.26 -18.09
N PRO A 126 -10.97 10.30 -18.31
CA PRO A 126 -10.52 11.68 -18.06
C PRO A 126 -10.29 11.94 -16.56
N LEU A 127 -9.48 12.95 -16.22
CA LEU A 127 -9.39 13.48 -14.85
C LEU A 127 -10.64 14.32 -14.55
N ARG A 128 -11.39 13.97 -13.49
CA ARG A 128 -12.54 14.75 -13.03
C ARG A 128 -12.12 16.07 -12.39
N ALA A 129 -11.29 15.97 -11.35
CA ALA A 129 -10.87 17.10 -10.54
C ALA A 129 -9.69 16.70 -9.63
N ILE A 130 -9.04 17.73 -9.07
CA ILE A 130 -8.13 17.63 -7.94
C ILE A 130 -8.96 17.94 -6.68
N PHE A 131 -9.14 16.93 -5.83
CA PHE A 131 -9.85 17.06 -4.56
C PHE A 131 -8.86 17.40 -3.45
N ILE A 132 -9.16 18.40 -2.64
CA ILE A 132 -8.33 18.83 -1.51
C ILE A 132 -9.13 18.59 -0.22
N ARG A 133 -8.62 17.76 0.68
CA ARG A 133 -9.20 17.55 2.01
C ARG A 133 -8.68 18.64 2.96
N ALA A 134 -9.60 19.34 3.63
CA ALA A 134 -9.28 20.36 4.62
C ALA A 134 -10.14 20.23 5.89
N CYS A 135 -9.55 20.50 7.06
CA CYS A 135 -10.26 20.44 8.34
C CYS A 135 -9.63 21.36 9.39
N ASP A 136 -10.20 22.57 9.56
CA ASP A 136 -9.85 23.53 10.60
C ASP A 136 -8.37 24.00 10.58
N ARG A 137 -7.72 24.03 9.41
CA ARG A 137 -6.32 24.45 9.24
C ARG A 137 -6.10 25.39 8.05
N PRO A 138 -6.74 26.57 8.04
CA PRO A 138 -6.66 27.50 6.91
C PRO A 138 -5.22 27.91 6.52
N ALA A 139 -4.28 27.95 7.48
CA ALA A 139 -2.88 28.27 7.20
C ALA A 139 -2.16 27.15 6.42
N GLN A 140 -2.52 25.88 6.66
CA GLN A 140 -2.04 24.77 5.83
C GLN A 140 -2.61 24.88 4.42
N LEU A 141 -3.93 25.07 4.29
CA LEU A 141 -4.57 25.24 3.00
C LEU A 141 -3.98 26.41 2.19
N GLU A 142 -3.74 27.56 2.82
CA GLU A 142 -3.15 28.75 2.16
C GLU A 142 -1.82 28.41 1.50
N ARG A 143 -0.91 27.76 2.22
CA ARG A 143 0.39 27.34 1.67
C ARG A 143 0.24 26.30 0.54
N LEU A 144 -0.79 25.43 0.58
CA LEU A 144 -1.07 24.51 -0.54
C LEU A 144 -1.47 25.31 -1.78
N LEU A 145 -2.46 26.19 -1.64
CA LEU A 145 -2.99 26.98 -2.75
C LEU A 145 -1.94 27.91 -3.37
N ILE A 146 -0.98 28.41 -2.58
CA ILE A 146 0.19 29.14 -3.11
C ILE A 146 1.01 28.22 -4.02
N SER A 147 1.39 27.02 -3.56
CA SER A 147 2.15 26.07 -4.39
C SER A 147 1.38 25.62 -5.65
N LEU A 148 0.05 25.51 -5.56
CA LEU A 148 -0.81 25.22 -6.71
C LEU A 148 -0.93 26.40 -7.67
N THR A 149 -0.88 27.64 -7.16
CA THR A 149 -0.85 28.86 -8.00
C THR A 149 0.42 28.88 -8.85
N ASP A 150 1.55 28.54 -8.25
CA ASP A 150 2.83 28.47 -8.96
C ASP A 150 2.83 27.34 -10.00
N TYR A 151 2.26 26.18 -9.66
CA TYR A 151 2.00 25.09 -10.60
C TYR A 151 1.15 25.55 -11.80
N GLU A 152 -0.01 26.19 -11.56
CA GLU A 152 -0.90 26.60 -12.65
C GLU A 152 -0.29 27.72 -13.51
N ARG A 153 0.51 28.61 -12.93
CA ARG A 153 1.26 29.60 -13.71
C ARG A 153 2.29 28.96 -14.63
N ARG A 154 2.99 27.94 -14.13
CA ARG A 154 4.05 27.24 -14.86
C ARG A 154 3.49 26.36 -15.97
N PHE A 155 2.53 25.51 -15.66
CA PHE A 155 2.05 24.47 -16.58
C PHE A 155 0.79 24.85 -17.33
N ARG A 156 0.04 25.87 -16.86
CA ARG A 156 -1.23 26.32 -17.46
C ARG A 156 -2.20 25.17 -17.69
N ALA A 157 -2.29 24.28 -16.71
CA ALA A 157 -3.03 23.03 -16.85
C ALA A 157 -4.55 23.24 -16.75
N GLY A 158 -4.99 24.34 -16.14
CA GLY A 158 -6.40 24.74 -16.10
C GLY A 158 -7.27 23.72 -15.38
N ARG A 159 -6.76 23.13 -14.29
CA ARG A 159 -7.42 22.03 -13.59
C ARG A 159 -8.68 22.52 -12.85
N HIS A 160 -9.60 21.59 -12.58
CA HIS A 160 -10.73 21.83 -11.67
C HIS A 160 -10.33 21.40 -10.26
N TYR A 161 -10.36 22.34 -9.30
CA TYR A 161 -10.07 22.09 -7.90
C TYR A 161 -11.35 22.02 -7.06
N VAL A 162 -11.46 21.03 -6.18
CA VAL A 162 -12.62 20.84 -5.30
C VAL A 162 -12.14 20.77 -3.85
N LEU A 163 -12.49 21.77 -3.04
CA LEU A 163 -12.20 21.75 -1.61
C LEU A 163 -13.29 20.96 -0.88
N LEU A 164 -12.90 19.86 -0.24
CA LEU A 164 -13.73 19.04 0.63
C LEU A 164 -13.50 19.50 2.07
N ASP A 165 -14.38 20.40 2.53
CA ASP A 165 -14.23 21.11 3.79
C ASP A 165 -14.97 20.37 4.92
N ASP A 166 -14.22 19.80 5.87
CA ASP A 166 -14.75 19.07 7.04
C ASP A 166 -14.63 19.89 8.34
N SER A 167 -14.32 21.19 8.22
CA SER A 167 -14.10 22.11 9.34
C SER A 167 -15.39 22.36 10.12
N VAL A 168 -15.24 22.69 11.41
CA VAL A 168 -16.36 23.07 12.28
C VAL A 168 -16.29 24.52 12.76
N ASP A 169 -15.12 25.13 12.79
CA ASP A 169 -15.00 26.54 13.16
C ASP A 169 -15.44 27.42 11.99
N GLU A 170 -16.50 28.21 12.19
CA GLU A 170 -17.05 29.12 11.19
C GLU A 170 -16.00 30.11 10.65
N LYS A 171 -15.05 30.54 11.49
CA LYS A 171 -13.94 31.42 11.05
C LYS A 171 -13.03 30.69 10.09
N ASN A 172 -12.70 29.43 10.36
CA ASN A 172 -11.87 28.62 9.48
C ASN A 172 -12.60 28.34 8.16
N ILE A 173 -13.87 27.98 8.20
CA ILE A 173 -14.70 27.75 7.01
C ILE A 173 -14.71 28.99 6.11
N ASN A 174 -14.97 30.17 6.69
CA ASN A 174 -15.00 31.42 5.94
C ASN A 174 -13.62 31.76 5.35
N ARG A 175 -12.55 31.60 6.13
CA ARG A 175 -11.18 31.84 5.64
C ARG A 175 -10.81 30.90 4.49
N GLN A 176 -11.13 29.61 4.59
CA GLN A 176 -10.86 28.62 3.53
C GLN A 176 -11.64 28.93 2.25
N ARG A 177 -12.89 29.37 2.37
CA ARG A 177 -13.70 29.82 1.23
C ARG A 177 -13.07 31.03 0.53
N ASP A 178 -12.58 32.00 1.31
CA ASP A 178 -11.93 33.19 0.75
C ASP A 178 -10.59 32.87 0.07
N LEU A 179 -9.79 31.99 0.68
CA LEU A 179 -8.55 31.46 0.08
C LEU A 179 -8.82 30.79 -1.27
N LEU A 180 -9.86 29.95 -1.35
CA LEU A 180 -10.23 29.27 -2.59
C LEU A 180 -10.70 30.26 -3.68
N ARG A 181 -11.44 31.30 -3.31
CA ARG A 181 -11.85 32.37 -4.23
C ARG A 181 -10.68 33.20 -4.73
N GLU A 182 -9.71 33.48 -3.86
CA GLU A 182 -8.47 34.17 -4.24
C GLU A 182 -7.66 33.33 -5.23
N PHE A 183 -7.48 32.05 -4.95
CA PHE A 183 -6.84 31.09 -5.85
C PHE A 183 -7.53 31.06 -7.23
N ALA A 184 -8.86 31.00 -7.27
CA ALA A 184 -9.60 31.02 -8.54
C ALA A 184 -9.39 32.33 -9.32
N ARG A 185 -9.37 33.49 -8.64
CA ARG A 185 -9.11 34.78 -9.27
C ARG A 185 -7.68 34.91 -9.80
N SER A 186 -6.70 34.35 -9.09
CA SER A 186 -5.28 34.47 -9.45
C SER A 186 -4.87 33.53 -10.58
N THR A 187 -5.54 32.38 -10.73
CA THR A 187 -5.21 31.34 -11.72
C THR A 187 -6.21 31.24 -12.88
N GLY A 188 -7.44 31.71 -12.70
CA GLY A 188 -8.54 31.48 -13.64
C GLY A 188 -9.10 30.06 -13.61
N CYS A 189 -8.63 29.21 -12.69
CA CYS A 189 -9.07 27.81 -12.59
C CYS A 189 -10.50 27.70 -12.06
N LYS A 190 -11.19 26.64 -12.49
CA LYS A 190 -12.50 26.28 -11.94
C LYS A 190 -12.31 25.76 -10.51
N VAL A 191 -13.12 26.27 -9.58
CA VAL A 191 -13.11 25.82 -8.18
C VAL A 191 -14.50 25.44 -7.69
N SER A 192 -14.58 24.50 -6.74
CA SER A 192 -15.81 24.17 -6.00
C SER A 192 -15.51 24.01 -4.52
N HIS A 193 -16.38 24.52 -3.65
CA HIS A 193 -16.30 24.37 -2.20
C HIS A 193 -17.43 23.45 -1.74
N ILE A 194 -17.09 22.34 -1.08
CA ILE A 194 -18.05 21.34 -0.59
C ILE A 194 -17.95 21.29 0.93
N GLY A 195 -18.80 22.09 1.60
CA GLY A 195 -18.93 22.12 3.05
C GLY A 195 -20.12 21.30 3.55
N ALA A 196 -20.50 21.51 4.81
CA ALA A 196 -21.60 20.77 5.45
C ALA A 196 -22.94 20.92 4.71
N GLY A 197 -23.22 22.09 4.12
CA GLY A 197 -24.45 22.35 3.37
C GLY A 197 -24.52 21.51 2.08
N GLU A 198 -23.45 21.54 1.29
CA GLU A 198 -23.35 20.78 0.03
C GLU A 198 -23.39 19.27 0.29
N ARG A 199 -22.74 18.80 1.37
CA ARG A 199 -22.79 17.39 1.79
C ARG A 199 -24.20 16.94 2.13
N ARG A 200 -24.95 17.75 2.89
CA ARG A 200 -26.35 17.43 3.24
C ARG A 200 -27.23 17.39 2.00
N LYS A 201 -27.07 18.36 1.09
CA LYS A 201 -27.78 18.40 -0.20
C LYS A 201 -27.48 17.16 -1.04
N LEU A 202 -26.21 16.72 -1.08
CA LEU A 202 -25.82 15.48 -1.75
C LEU A 202 -26.49 14.27 -1.10
N ALA A 203 -26.42 14.15 0.23
CA ALA A 203 -27.04 13.07 0.98
C ALA A 203 -28.55 13.01 0.73
N GLU A 204 -29.27 14.13 0.79
CA GLU A 204 -30.70 14.19 0.50
C GLU A 204 -31.05 13.75 -0.93
N ARG A 205 -30.23 14.13 -1.92
CA ARG A 205 -30.41 13.68 -3.31
C ARG A 205 -30.22 12.18 -3.44
N LEU A 206 -29.15 11.64 -2.83
CA LEU A 206 -28.87 10.20 -2.84
C LEU A 206 -29.93 9.41 -2.09
N GLN A 207 -30.44 9.91 -0.96
CA GLN A 207 -31.54 9.29 -0.21
C GLN A 207 -32.82 9.17 -1.06
N LYS A 208 -33.13 10.20 -1.86
CA LYS A 208 -34.29 10.18 -2.75
C LYS A 208 -34.12 9.18 -3.91
N ALA A 209 -32.91 9.10 -4.46
CA ALA A 209 -32.61 8.20 -5.57
C ALA A 209 -32.47 6.73 -5.13
N LEU A 210 -31.91 6.50 -3.94
CA LEU A 210 -31.59 5.18 -3.39
C LEU A 210 -32.09 5.08 -1.94
N PRO A 211 -33.40 4.89 -1.71
CA PRO A 211 -33.99 4.86 -0.37
C PRO A 211 -33.35 3.84 0.59
N GLN A 212 -32.83 2.73 0.07
CA GLN A 212 -32.12 1.70 0.84
C GLN A 212 -30.82 2.21 1.50
N SER A 213 -30.23 3.29 0.98
CA SER A 213 -29.01 3.89 1.53
C SER A 213 -29.29 4.91 2.65
N ARG A 214 -30.56 5.18 2.97
CA ARG A 214 -30.97 6.28 3.85
C ARG A 214 -30.33 6.24 5.24
N ALA A 215 -30.23 5.05 5.83
CA ALA A 215 -29.70 4.88 7.17
C ALA A 215 -28.20 5.19 7.27
N ILE A 216 -27.43 4.93 6.21
CA ILE A 216 -25.96 4.97 6.25
C ILE A 216 -25.36 6.25 5.66
N LEU A 217 -26.10 6.97 4.80
CA LEU A 217 -25.62 8.21 4.18
C LEU A 217 -25.13 9.28 5.18
N PRO A 218 -25.82 9.53 6.32
CA PRO A 218 -25.31 10.45 7.32
C PRO A 218 -23.96 10.02 7.89
N HIS A 219 -23.77 8.73 8.16
CA HIS A 219 -22.50 8.19 8.65
C HIS A 219 -21.36 8.37 7.63
N LEU A 220 -21.65 8.18 6.34
CA LEU A 220 -20.66 8.29 5.27
C LEU A 220 -20.12 9.71 5.07
N PHE A 221 -20.95 10.75 5.22
CA PHE A 221 -20.62 12.11 4.78
C PHE A 221 -20.74 13.20 5.84
N GLU A 222 -21.63 13.02 6.82
CA GLU A 222 -21.91 14.02 7.83
C GLU A 222 -21.02 13.81 9.05
N ARG A 223 -20.66 14.92 9.71
CA ARG A 223 -19.88 14.88 10.94
C ARG A 223 -20.82 14.54 12.10
N GLY A 224 -20.53 13.43 12.77
CA GLY A 224 -21.22 13.05 14.01
C GLY A 224 -20.79 13.91 15.21
N ALA A 225 -21.37 13.61 16.37
CA ALA A 225 -21.03 14.29 17.63
C ALA A 225 -19.64 13.94 18.17
N GLU A 226 -19.07 12.80 17.77
CA GLU A 226 -17.79 12.33 18.27
C GLU A 226 -16.59 13.07 17.64
N PRO A 227 -15.60 13.51 18.44
CA PRO A 227 -14.43 14.23 17.96
C PRO A 227 -13.36 13.30 17.36
N ARG A 228 -13.75 12.22 16.68
CA ARG A 228 -12.81 11.30 16.02
C ARG A 228 -12.30 11.88 14.70
N PHE A 229 -11.07 11.51 14.33
CA PHE A 229 -10.48 11.90 13.04
C PHE A 229 -11.40 11.50 11.88
N GLY A 230 -11.71 12.44 10.99
CA GLY A 230 -12.73 12.31 9.95
C GLY A 230 -12.22 12.16 8.52
N GLY A 231 -10.96 11.77 8.33
CA GLY A 231 -10.31 11.76 7.01
C GLY A 231 -11.06 10.96 5.94
N GLY A 232 -11.77 9.89 6.35
CA GLY A 232 -12.54 9.03 5.45
C GLY A 232 -13.79 9.68 4.86
N ARG A 233 -14.38 10.69 5.50
CA ARG A 233 -15.56 11.41 4.95
C ARG A 233 -15.23 12.12 3.63
N GLY A 234 -14.15 12.89 3.63
CA GLY A 234 -13.65 13.57 2.43
C GLY A 234 -13.26 12.56 1.34
N TRP A 235 -12.69 11.43 1.73
CA TRP A 235 -12.36 10.35 0.82
C TRP A 235 -13.59 9.80 0.10
N ASN A 236 -14.61 9.41 0.85
CA ASN A 236 -15.84 8.83 0.29
C ASN A 236 -16.58 9.84 -0.61
N LEU A 237 -16.55 11.13 -0.26
CA LEU A 237 -17.07 12.19 -1.13
C LEU A 237 -16.29 12.30 -2.44
N ALA A 238 -14.95 12.30 -2.39
CA ALA A 238 -14.11 12.35 -3.59
C ALA A 238 -14.40 11.18 -4.52
N LEU A 239 -14.55 9.97 -3.98
CA LEU A 239 -14.90 8.77 -4.75
C LEU A 239 -16.27 8.88 -5.43
N LEU A 240 -17.30 9.38 -4.76
CA LEU A 240 -18.61 9.54 -5.43
C LEU A 240 -18.59 10.67 -6.47
N LEU A 241 -17.98 11.81 -6.16
CA LEU A 241 -17.97 12.97 -7.05
C LEU A 241 -17.11 12.74 -8.32
N SER A 242 -16.26 11.73 -8.31
CA SER A 242 -15.40 11.32 -9.42
C SER A 242 -15.75 9.97 -10.05
N ALA A 243 -16.87 9.35 -9.66
CA ALA A 243 -17.26 8.05 -10.20
C ALA A 243 -17.29 8.06 -11.75
N GLY A 244 -16.63 7.07 -12.36
CA GLY A 244 -16.44 6.96 -13.82
C GLY A 244 -15.24 7.72 -14.39
N ALA A 245 -14.41 8.35 -13.55
CA ALA A 245 -13.30 9.18 -13.99
C ALA A 245 -12.07 8.98 -13.08
N ARG A 246 -10.92 9.48 -13.50
CA ARG A 246 -9.75 9.58 -12.61
C ARG A 246 -9.91 10.76 -11.66
N MET A 247 -9.29 10.68 -10.49
CA MET A 247 -9.21 11.80 -9.55
C MET A 247 -7.81 11.95 -8.97
N ALA A 248 -7.45 13.16 -8.57
CA ALA A 248 -6.30 13.39 -7.70
C ALA A 248 -6.78 13.78 -6.29
N LEU A 249 -6.07 13.37 -5.25
CA LEU A 249 -6.38 13.70 -3.86
C LEU A 249 -5.19 14.37 -3.19
N PHE A 250 -5.43 15.52 -2.58
CA PHE A 250 -4.48 16.28 -1.81
C PHE A 250 -4.94 16.39 -0.37
N ASP A 251 -3.98 16.27 0.54
CA ASP A 251 -4.12 16.76 1.91
C ASP A 251 -3.59 18.19 1.99
N GLU A 252 -4.22 19.03 2.81
CA GLU A 252 -3.86 20.44 2.96
C GLU A 252 -2.43 20.68 3.51
N ASP A 253 -1.76 19.64 4.02
CA ASP A 253 -0.36 19.67 4.45
C ASP A 253 0.64 19.32 3.33
N GLN A 254 0.18 18.95 2.13
CA GLN A 254 1.05 18.61 1.00
C GLN A 254 1.47 19.84 0.18
N ARG A 255 2.64 19.81 -0.46
CA ARG A 255 3.19 20.94 -1.23
C ARG A 255 3.87 20.48 -2.51
N LEU A 256 3.60 21.22 -3.59
CA LEU A 256 4.40 21.18 -4.81
C LEU A 256 5.65 22.08 -4.68
N PRO A 257 6.69 21.86 -5.49
CA PRO A 257 6.80 20.89 -6.60
C PRO A 257 7.04 19.45 -6.13
N LEU A 258 6.85 18.49 -7.04
CA LEU A 258 7.43 17.15 -6.83
C LEU A 258 8.95 17.21 -7.03
N ARG A 259 9.67 16.37 -6.29
CA ARG A 259 11.13 16.26 -6.39
C ARG A 259 11.57 14.82 -6.60
N ARG A 260 12.69 14.62 -7.28
CA ARG A 260 13.38 13.33 -7.46
C ARG A 260 14.63 13.29 -6.59
N PHE A 261 14.81 12.21 -5.85
CA PHE A 261 16.03 12.05 -5.06
C PHE A 261 17.22 11.70 -5.98
N GLU A 262 18.45 11.98 -5.55
CA GLU A 262 19.66 11.73 -6.35
C GLU A 262 19.85 10.25 -6.74
N SER A 263 19.33 9.32 -5.94
CA SER A 263 19.36 7.88 -6.22
C SER A 263 18.18 7.37 -7.06
N ALA A 264 17.29 8.26 -7.52
CA ALA A 264 16.17 7.90 -8.38
C ALA A 264 16.66 7.36 -9.73
N ARG A 265 16.09 6.25 -10.19
CA ARG A 265 16.43 5.54 -11.41
C ARG A 265 15.16 5.23 -12.21
N SER A 266 15.30 5.22 -13.53
CA SER A 266 14.25 4.75 -14.45
C SER A 266 14.06 3.23 -14.34
N GLY A 267 12.91 2.75 -14.82
CA GLY A 267 12.55 1.34 -14.83
C GLY A 267 11.69 0.91 -13.63
N LEU A 268 11.32 -0.38 -13.62
CA LEU A 268 10.60 -1.01 -12.52
C LEU A 268 11.55 -1.80 -11.62
N ASP A 269 11.38 -1.64 -10.31
CA ASP A 269 11.94 -2.54 -9.30
C ASP A 269 11.01 -3.76 -9.16
N PRO A 270 11.46 -4.96 -9.58
CA PRO A 270 10.66 -6.16 -9.47
C PRO A 270 10.67 -6.79 -8.07
N ASP A 271 11.49 -6.32 -7.13
CA ASP A 271 11.58 -6.96 -5.81
C ASP A 271 10.35 -6.63 -4.95
N PRO A 272 9.48 -7.62 -4.64
CA PRO A 272 8.32 -7.39 -3.78
C PRO A 272 8.72 -7.07 -2.33
N ASN A 273 9.98 -7.30 -1.95
CA ASN A 273 10.54 -6.94 -0.65
C ASN A 273 11.42 -5.69 -0.71
N GLY A 274 11.47 -5.01 -1.86
CA GLY A 274 12.17 -3.75 -2.01
C GLY A 274 11.75 -2.80 -0.90
N LYS A 275 12.70 -2.21 -0.19
CA LYS A 275 12.43 -1.32 0.95
C LYS A 275 12.46 0.13 0.50
N SER A 276 11.55 0.94 1.06
CA SER A 276 11.71 2.39 1.01
C SER A 276 12.93 2.80 1.82
N PHE A 277 13.61 3.86 1.39
CA PHE A 277 14.71 4.45 2.14
C PHE A 277 14.26 5.71 2.88
N ALA A 278 15.03 6.10 3.89
CA ALA A 278 14.88 7.35 4.61
C ALA A 278 16.21 8.12 4.68
N ARG A 279 16.17 9.45 4.54
CA ARG A 279 17.30 10.35 4.81
C ARG A 279 16.86 11.46 5.74
N PHE A 280 17.69 11.82 6.70
CA PHE A 280 17.35 12.73 7.78
C PHE A 280 18.08 14.07 7.63
N TYR A 281 17.35 15.15 7.88
CA TYR A 281 17.84 16.51 7.69
C TYR A 281 17.71 17.32 8.98
N ARG A 282 18.56 18.34 9.10
CA ARG A 282 18.55 19.22 10.28
C ARG A 282 17.27 20.07 10.36
N ASN A 283 16.74 20.49 9.22
CA ASN A 283 15.59 21.37 9.10
C ASN A 283 14.83 21.10 7.79
N PHE A 284 13.67 21.74 7.65
CA PHE A 284 12.82 21.58 6.47
C PHE A 284 13.53 22.03 5.19
N ASP A 285 14.25 23.16 5.23
CA ASP A 285 14.99 23.68 4.06
C ASP A 285 16.01 22.67 3.54
N GLY A 286 16.68 21.92 4.42
CA GLY A 286 17.57 20.84 4.03
C GLY A 286 16.84 19.67 3.37
N ALA A 287 15.68 19.27 3.89
CA ALA A 287 14.86 18.21 3.29
C ALA A 287 14.24 18.65 1.95
N GLN A 288 13.80 19.90 1.85
CA GLN A 288 13.26 20.50 0.64
C GLN A 288 14.35 20.72 -0.40
N GLY A 289 15.56 21.11 0.01
CA GLY A 289 16.70 21.34 -0.89
C GLY A 289 17.33 20.06 -1.43
N ALA A 290 16.99 18.91 -0.86
CA ALA A 290 17.48 17.61 -1.33
C ALA A 290 16.85 17.23 -2.68
N GLY A 291 17.65 16.53 -3.51
CA GLY A 291 17.22 16.09 -4.83
C GLY A 291 16.88 17.26 -5.77
N GLU A 292 16.30 16.92 -6.92
CA GLU A 292 16.00 17.87 -7.98
C GLU A 292 14.51 18.07 -8.15
N GLU A 293 14.11 19.30 -8.46
CA GLU A 293 12.73 19.62 -8.82
C GLU A 293 12.36 18.97 -10.15
N VAL A 294 11.19 18.32 -10.19
CA VAL A 294 10.64 17.74 -11.41
C VAL A 294 10.27 18.86 -12.38
N SER A 295 10.69 18.71 -13.64
CA SER A 295 10.45 19.73 -14.66
C SER A 295 9.10 19.59 -15.36
N GLU A 296 8.60 18.36 -15.40
CA GLU A 296 7.36 17.89 -16.01
C GLU A 296 6.13 18.19 -15.14
N ASP A 297 4.93 18.19 -15.73
CA ASP A 297 3.69 18.38 -14.96
C ASP A 297 3.53 17.23 -13.95
N PRO A 298 3.57 17.50 -12.63
CA PRO A 298 3.48 16.47 -11.59
C PRO A 298 2.22 15.62 -11.67
N PHE A 299 1.08 16.20 -12.07
CA PHE A 299 -0.14 15.43 -12.25
C PHE A 299 -0.08 14.58 -13.52
N ALA A 300 0.51 15.10 -14.60
CA ALA A 300 0.66 14.35 -15.84
C ALA A 300 1.51 13.09 -15.65
N LEU A 301 2.60 13.17 -14.88
CA LEU A 301 3.45 12.00 -14.56
C LEU A 301 2.66 10.86 -13.90
N HIS A 302 1.83 11.20 -12.92
CA HIS A 302 0.98 10.21 -12.24
C HIS A 302 -0.20 9.75 -13.11
N LEU A 303 -0.78 10.65 -13.89
CA LEU A 303 -1.87 10.33 -14.82
C LEU A 303 -1.40 9.47 -16.00
N GLU A 304 -0.14 9.51 -16.41
CA GLU A 304 0.39 8.62 -17.43
C GLU A 304 0.30 7.16 -16.96
N ALA A 305 0.66 6.87 -15.72
CA ALA A 305 0.59 5.53 -15.15
C ALA A 305 -0.83 5.12 -14.69
N CYS A 306 -1.57 6.01 -14.05
CA CYS A 306 -2.85 5.67 -13.42
C CYS A 306 -3.95 5.34 -14.44
N GLY A 307 -4.45 4.11 -14.41
CA GLY A 307 -5.44 3.56 -15.34
C GLY A 307 -4.83 2.80 -16.54
N GLN A 308 -3.51 2.71 -16.64
CA GLN A 308 -2.85 1.81 -17.59
C GLN A 308 -2.73 0.38 -17.03
N SER A 309 -2.51 -0.58 -17.93
CA SER A 309 -1.98 -1.89 -17.57
C SER A 309 -0.47 -1.80 -17.33
N LEU A 310 0.05 -2.57 -16.38
CA LEU A 310 1.48 -2.65 -16.11
C LEU A 310 2.27 -3.11 -17.34
N GLY A 311 1.71 -3.99 -18.17
CA GLY A 311 2.35 -4.43 -19.40
C GLY A 311 2.62 -3.31 -20.38
N ALA A 312 1.59 -2.52 -20.70
CA ALA A 312 1.74 -1.32 -21.52
C ALA A 312 2.76 -0.31 -20.96
N LEU A 313 2.82 -0.14 -19.63
CA LEU A 313 3.83 0.72 -18.99
C LEU A 313 5.24 0.15 -19.13
N SER A 314 5.39 -1.16 -18.95
CA SER A 314 6.70 -1.84 -19.01
C SER A 314 7.34 -1.82 -20.41
N ALA A 315 6.54 -1.54 -21.45
CA ALA A 315 7.02 -1.30 -22.81
C ALA A 315 7.69 0.09 -22.97
N ASN A 316 7.41 1.04 -22.07
CA ASN A 316 8.04 2.36 -22.04
C ASN A 316 9.39 2.28 -21.28
N GLU A 317 10.42 2.97 -21.77
CA GLU A 317 11.74 3.03 -21.14
C GLU A 317 11.67 3.52 -19.68
N ALA A 318 10.73 4.41 -19.34
CA ALA A 318 10.54 4.93 -17.99
C ALA A 318 10.20 3.83 -16.96
N PHE A 319 9.57 2.73 -17.40
CA PHE A 319 9.12 1.63 -16.54
C PHE A 319 9.57 0.26 -17.07
N ARG A 320 10.59 0.21 -17.93
CA ARG A 320 11.11 -1.06 -18.43
C ARG A 320 11.73 -1.86 -17.30
N LEU A 321 11.45 -3.16 -17.28
CA LEU A 321 12.08 -4.10 -16.36
C LEU A 321 13.49 -4.48 -16.85
N ASP A 322 14.51 -4.30 -16.01
CA ASP A 322 15.86 -4.76 -16.30
C ASP A 322 15.98 -6.27 -16.02
N ARG A 323 16.53 -7.02 -16.97
CA ARG A 323 16.79 -8.45 -16.82
C ARG A 323 17.68 -8.77 -15.63
N GLN A 324 18.63 -7.91 -15.28
CA GLN A 324 19.51 -8.14 -14.14
C GLN A 324 18.79 -7.94 -12.80
N ALA A 325 17.75 -7.11 -12.77
CA ALA A 325 16.95 -6.90 -11.56
C ALA A 325 16.15 -8.16 -11.16
N LEU A 326 15.93 -9.09 -12.10
CA LEU A 326 15.28 -10.37 -11.81
C LEU A 326 16.18 -11.36 -11.06
N ARG A 327 17.51 -11.23 -11.17
CA ARG A 327 18.46 -12.22 -10.66
C ARG A 327 18.27 -12.45 -9.15
N GLY A 328 18.10 -13.71 -8.76
CA GLY A 328 17.86 -14.11 -7.38
C GLY A 328 16.42 -13.92 -6.88
N LEU A 329 15.53 -13.32 -7.68
CA LEU A 329 14.11 -13.22 -7.35
C LEU A 329 13.39 -14.53 -7.66
N ASN A 330 12.50 -14.92 -6.76
CA ASN A 330 11.66 -16.09 -6.92
C ASN A 330 10.48 -15.75 -7.84
N LEU A 331 10.32 -16.50 -8.93
CA LEU A 331 9.27 -16.28 -9.93
C LEU A 331 7.86 -16.28 -9.31
N SER A 332 7.58 -17.13 -8.33
CA SER A 332 6.27 -17.20 -7.70
C SER A 332 5.91 -15.96 -6.88
N ARG A 333 6.90 -15.14 -6.51
CA ARG A 333 6.71 -13.88 -5.79
C ARG A 333 6.49 -12.68 -6.72
N LEU A 334 6.61 -12.87 -8.03
CA LEU A 334 6.43 -11.82 -9.04
C LEU A 334 5.00 -11.78 -9.61
N SER A 335 4.02 -12.36 -8.93
CA SER A 335 2.63 -12.46 -9.42
C SER A 335 1.95 -11.11 -9.67
N LEU A 336 2.42 -10.03 -9.02
CA LEU A 336 1.95 -8.67 -9.28
C LEU A 336 2.44 -8.11 -10.62
N LEU A 337 3.53 -8.66 -11.17
CA LEU A 337 4.05 -8.31 -12.48
C LEU A 337 3.29 -9.10 -13.56
N SER A 338 1.99 -8.85 -13.66
CA SER A 338 1.13 -9.41 -14.70
C SER A 338 0.94 -8.39 -15.83
N PRO A 339 0.93 -8.81 -17.11
CA PRO A 339 0.74 -7.90 -18.24
C PRO A 339 -0.54 -7.07 -18.13
N GLU A 340 -1.62 -7.68 -17.63
CA GLU A 340 -2.95 -7.07 -17.50
C GLU A 340 -3.16 -6.34 -16.17
N ALA A 341 -2.17 -6.34 -15.26
CA ALA A 341 -2.30 -5.74 -13.94
C ALA A 341 -2.68 -4.26 -14.07
N HIS A 342 -3.84 -3.88 -13.54
CA HIS A 342 -4.37 -2.53 -13.71
C HIS A 342 -3.81 -1.58 -12.65
N VAL A 343 -3.16 -0.49 -13.05
CA VAL A 343 -2.65 0.52 -12.12
C VAL A 343 -3.81 1.38 -11.60
N ILE A 344 -4.45 0.91 -10.53
CA ILE A 344 -5.66 1.53 -9.98
C ILE A 344 -5.38 2.83 -9.23
N SER A 345 -4.17 3.00 -8.73
CA SER A 345 -3.73 4.26 -8.13
C SER A 345 -2.22 4.40 -8.20
N THR A 346 -1.75 5.64 -8.07
CA THR A 346 -0.34 5.97 -8.00
C THR A 346 -0.05 6.77 -6.74
N LEU A 347 1.14 6.60 -6.18
CA LEU A 347 1.63 7.36 -5.04
C LEU A 347 3.11 7.72 -5.19
N GLN A 348 3.60 8.48 -4.22
CA GLN A 348 4.96 8.97 -4.16
C GLN A 348 5.42 9.03 -2.71
N GLY A 349 6.74 9.20 -2.55
CA GLY A 349 7.38 9.50 -1.29
C GLY A 349 7.02 10.89 -0.76
N THR A 350 7.64 11.25 0.36
CA THR A 350 7.49 12.57 0.98
C THR A 350 8.82 13.13 1.42
N TYR A 351 9.00 14.44 1.31
CA TYR A 351 10.03 15.17 2.05
C TYR A 351 9.39 16.13 3.06
N GLY A 352 10.03 16.31 4.21
CA GLY A 352 9.51 17.08 5.35
C GLY A 352 9.09 16.18 6.51
N ALA A 353 7.92 16.43 7.10
CA ALA A 353 7.47 15.68 8.27
C ALA A 353 7.01 14.26 7.90
N SER A 354 7.17 13.28 8.78
CA SER A 354 6.59 11.95 8.57
C SER A 354 5.07 12.01 8.52
N ARG A 355 4.47 11.22 7.62
CA ARG A 355 3.02 10.96 7.53
C ARG A 355 2.49 10.12 8.70
N THR A 356 3.36 9.50 9.47
CA THR A 356 3.00 8.68 10.64
C THR A 356 2.90 9.50 11.93
N GLU A 357 2.08 9.03 12.87
CA GLU A 357 1.99 9.57 14.24
C GLU A 357 2.99 8.94 15.23
N SER A 358 3.56 7.80 14.87
CA SER A 358 4.57 7.07 15.63
C SER A 358 5.83 6.91 14.78
N GLY A 359 6.98 6.92 15.46
CA GLY A 359 8.29 6.69 14.89
C GLY A 359 8.70 5.21 14.84
N ALA A 360 7.84 4.27 15.25
CA ALA A 360 8.19 2.85 15.36
C ALA A 360 8.73 2.22 14.05
N TRP A 361 8.31 2.74 12.89
CA TRP A 361 8.81 2.30 11.58
C TRP A 361 10.29 2.64 11.35
N MET A 362 10.82 3.71 11.97
CA MET A 362 12.22 4.13 11.82
C MET A 362 13.21 3.12 12.40
N TYR A 363 12.74 2.26 13.29
CA TYR A 363 13.55 1.19 13.87
C TYR A 363 13.60 -0.07 13.01
N GLN A 364 12.96 -0.05 11.84
CA GLN A 364 12.85 -1.17 10.89
C GLN A 364 13.36 -0.82 9.49
N ILE A 365 13.96 0.37 9.32
CA ILE A 365 14.53 0.85 8.06
C ILE A 365 15.81 0.09 7.68
N ASP A 366 16.21 0.22 6.42
CA ASP A 366 17.41 -0.40 5.89
C ASP A 366 18.70 0.09 6.58
N ALA A 367 19.80 -0.63 6.34
CA ALA A 367 21.07 -0.36 7.02
C ALA A 367 21.65 1.04 6.74
N GLU A 368 21.50 1.55 5.52
CA GLU A 368 22.03 2.87 5.15
C GLU A 368 21.21 3.99 5.80
N SER A 369 19.89 3.90 5.71
CA SER A 369 18.98 4.83 6.38
C SER A 369 19.14 4.79 7.90
N ARG A 370 19.43 3.61 8.47
CA ARG A 370 19.69 3.45 9.91
C ARG A 370 21.02 4.09 10.32
N ALA A 371 22.07 3.96 9.52
CA ALA A 371 23.34 4.63 9.75
C ALA A 371 23.18 6.17 9.80
N ASP A 372 22.30 6.72 8.96
CA ASP A 372 21.94 8.13 8.98
C ASP A 372 21.09 8.50 10.21
N PHE A 373 20.08 7.69 10.52
CA PHE A 373 19.14 7.89 11.62
C PHE A 373 19.83 8.13 12.97
N TRP A 374 20.87 7.35 13.27
CA TRP A 374 21.54 7.34 14.57
C TRP A 374 23.00 7.80 14.52
N ARG A 375 23.39 8.57 13.50
CA ARG A 375 24.79 8.89 13.21
C ARG A 375 25.56 9.40 14.43
N ASP A 376 24.91 10.27 15.19
CA ASP A 376 25.37 10.81 16.46
C ASP A 376 24.17 11.06 17.38
N ARG A 377 24.43 11.26 18.67
CA ARG A 377 23.37 11.40 19.68
C ARG A 377 22.47 12.61 19.42
N ASP A 378 23.02 13.73 18.98
CA ASP A 378 22.23 14.94 18.76
C ASP A 378 21.33 14.79 17.53
N SER A 379 21.85 14.19 16.47
CA SER A 379 21.07 13.83 15.27
C SER A 379 19.99 12.82 15.61
N TYR A 380 20.30 11.79 16.39
CA TYR A 380 19.31 10.81 16.85
C TYR A 380 18.13 11.47 17.58
N LEU A 381 18.41 12.31 18.58
CA LEU A 381 17.37 12.99 19.37
C LEU A 381 16.47 13.92 18.53
N ARG A 382 16.96 14.43 17.40
CA ARG A 382 16.13 15.16 16.43
C ARG A 382 15.35 14.22 15.52
N ASN A 383 16.00 13.15 15.06
CA ASN A 383 15.47 12.24 14.05
C ASN A 383 14.33 11.36 14.58
N VAL A 384 14.33 11.02 15.88
CA VAL A 384 13.23 10.26 16.53
C VAL A 384 11.87 10.95 16.42
N GLU A 385 11.86 12.26 16.18
CA GLU A 385 10.63 13.01 15.95
C GLU A 385 10.20 13.03 14.48
N SER A 386 11.02 12.53 13.55
CA SER A 386 10.70 12.40 12.11
C SER A 386 10.16 13.71 11.49
N ARG A 387 10.77 14.84 11.82
CA ARG A 387 10.27 16.18 11.43
C ARG A 387 10.75 16.62 10.05
N ASN A 388 11.98 16.27 9.71
CA ASN A 388 12.64 16.71 8.49
C ASN A 388 13.35 15.50 7.89
N LEU A 389 12.67 14.77 7.02
CA LEU A 389 13.21 13.59 6.37
C LEU A 389 12.77 13.53 4.91
N TRP A 390 13.52 12.79 4.11
CA TRP A 390 13.08 12.27 2.83
C TRP A 390 12.72 10.79 3.03
N TYR A 391 11.55 10.36 2.55
CA TYR A 391 11.12 8.97 2.55
C TYR A 391 10.53 8.63 1.20
N GLY A 392 11.02 7.58 0.55
CA GLY A 392 10.54 7.18 -0.77
C GLY A 392 11.25 5.95 -1.32
N VAL A 393 11.14 5.76 -2.63
CA VAL A 393 11.73 4.64 -3.37
C VAL A 393 12.72 5.14 -4.42
N PRO A 394 13.80 4.40 -4.69
CA PRO A 394 14.79 4.79 -5.68
C PRO A 394 14.35 4.45 -7.11
N GLN A 395 13.33 3.62 -7.29
CA GLN A 395 12.84 3.17 -8.58
C GLN A 395 11.34 2.89 -8.46
N ALA A 396 10.60 2.98 -9.56
CA ALA A 396 9.17 2.73 -9.53
C ALA A 396 8.89 1.27 -9.13
N ARG A 397 7.89 1.04 -8.29
CA ARG A 397 7.50 -0.32 -7.85
C ARG A 397 6.00 -0.47 -7.75
N VAL A 398 5.54 -1.71 -7.69
CA VAL A 398 4.11 -2.03 -7.56
C VAL A 398 3.85 -2.84 -6.29
N SER A 399 2.70 -2.59 -5.68
CA SER A 399 2.18 -3.31 -4.52
C SER A 399 0.69 -3.61 -4.72
N SER A 400 0.19 -4.68 -4.11
CA SER A 400 -1.26 -4.95 -4.09
C SER A 400 -2.02 -3.95 -3.21
N ALA A 401 -1.39 -3.47 -2.14
CA ALA A 401 -1.95 -2.46 -1.25
C ALA A 401 -0.85 -1.54 -0.67
N VAL A 402 -1.24 -0.33 -0.28
CA VAL A 402 -0.38 0.67 0.37
C VAL A 402 -1.07 1.28 1.59
N PHE A 403 -0.28 1.85 2.49
CA PHE A 403 -0.75 2.40 3.78
C PHE A 403 -0.53 3.91 3.89
N PHE A 404 -0.54 4.59 2.75
CA PHE A 404 -0.51 6.04 2.65
C PHE A 404 -1.49 6.48 1.57
N SER A 405 -2.11 7.65 1.74
CA SER A 405 -2.99 8.26 0.75
C SER A 405 -2.35 8.27 -0.66
N PRO A 406 -2.91 7.56 -1.65
CA PRO A 406 -2.49 7.70 -3.03
C PRO A 406 -2.77 9.11 -3.56
N PHE A 407 -2.04 9.48 -4.60
CA PHE A 407 -2.09 10.81 -5.20
C PHE A 407 -3.09 10.90 -6.34
N VAL A 408 -3.11 9.89 -7.21
CA VAL A 408 -4.08 9.76 -8.31
C VAL A 408 -4.72 8.39 -8.28
N PHE A 409 -6.01 8.34 -8.57
CA PHE A 409 -6.86 7.15 -8.55
C PHE A 409 -7.55 6.99 -9.90
N ASP A 410 -7.68 5.75 -10.34
CA ASP A 410 -8.55 5.38 -11.44
C ASP A 410 -9.89 4.89 -10.91
N ASN A 411 -10.78 5.86 -10.71
CA ASN A 411 -12.15 5.64 -10.28
C ASN A 411 -13.10 5.51 -11.48
N SER A 412 -12.59 5.07 -12.64
CA SER A 412 -13.42 4.56 -13.74
C SER A 412 -13.96 3.15 -13.44
N LEU A 413 -13.26 2.41 -12.58
CA LEU A 413 -13.75 1.21 -11.92
C LEU A 413 -14.35 1.57 -10.57
N MET A 414 -15.30 0.77 -10.09
CA MET A 414 -15.88 0.98 -8.75
C MET A 414 -14.80 0.77 -7.68
N LEU A 415 -14.37 1.85 -7.03
CA LEU A 415 -13.51 1.81 -5.86
C LEU A 415 -14.35 1.74 -4.59
N PRO A 416 -13.95 0.95 -3.58
CA PRO A 416 -14.71 0.83 -2.34
C PRO A 416 -14.64 2.11 -1.50
N CYS A 417 -15.68 2.40 -0.71
CA CYS A 417 -15.57 3.38 0.36
C CYS A 417 -14.61 2.91 1.45
N THR A 418 -14.16 3.85 2.27
CA THR A 418 -13.43 3.58 3.52
C THR A 418 -14.28 3.94 4.73
N ASN A 419 -13.80 3.58 5.93
CA ASN A 419 -14.42 4.00 7.17
C ASN A 419 -14.34 5.54 7.30
N PRO A 420 -15.48 6.25 7.45
CA PRO A 420 -15.49 7.71 7.59
C PRO A 420 -14.73 8.23 8.81
N LEU A 421 -14.54 7.38 9.82
CA LEU A 421 -13.97 7.72 11.13
C LEU A 421 -12.69 6.92 11.44
N GLY A 422 -11.79 7.56 12.18
CA GLY A 422 -10.55 6.96 12.66
C GLY A 422 -9.40 7.03 11.65
N ARG A 423 -8.16 7.05 12.16
CA ARG A 423 -6.96 7.02 11.31
C ARG A 423 -6.72 5.63 10.73
N GLY A 424 -6.09 5.59 9.56
CA GLY A 424 -5.81 4.36 8.80
C GLY A 424 -6.86 4.07 7.73
N GLU A 425 -7.66 5.08 7.38
CA GLU A 425 -8.68 5.02 6.34
C GLU A 425 -8.07 4.78 4.95
N ASP A 426 -6.84 5.24 4.72
CA ASP A 426 -6.06 5.04 3.49
C ASP A 426 -5.64 3.58 3.31
N GLY A 427 -5.11 2.96 4.36
CA GLY A 427 -4.82 1.53 4.39
C GLY A 427 -6.09 0.68 4.19
N LEU A 428 -7.18 1.03 4.88
CA LEU A 428 -8.46 0.32 4.78
C LEU A 428 -9.05 0.43 3.37
N PHE A 429 -8.96 1.61 2.75
CA PHE A 429 -9.31 1.79 1.35
C PHE A 429 -8.47 0.88 0.44
N SER A 430 -7.15 0.85 0.65
CA SER A 430 -6.25 0.13 -0.23
C SER A 430 -6.46 -1.39 -0.14
N VAL A 431 -6.64 -1.94 1.05
CA VAL A 431 -6.92 -3.38 1.20
C VAL A 431 -8.31 -3.76 0.71
N GLY A 432 -9.31 -2.88 0.90
CA GLY A 432 -10.63 -3.06 0.30
C GLY A 432 -10.57 -3.04 -1.22
N THR A 433 -9.72 -2.18 -1.80
CA THR A 433 -9.52 -2.10 -3.25
C THR A 433 -8.86 -3.37 -3.77
N SER A 434 -7.81 -3.87 -3.12
CA SER A 434 -7.18 -5.15 -3.47
C SER A 434 -8.16 -6.32 -3.37
N PHE A 435 -9.08 -6.31 -2.39
CA PHE A 435 -10.13 -7.32 -2.28
C PHE A 435 -11.15 -7.23 -3.43
N CYS A 436 -11.55 -6.01 -3.83
CA CYS A 436 -12.49 -5.81 -4.94
C CYS A 436 -11.83 -6.06 -6.30
N HIS A 437 -10.54 -5.78 -6.44
CA HIS A 437 -9.76 -5.80 -7.68
C HIS A 437 -8.40 -6.51 -7.46
N PRO A 438 -8.37 -7.86 -7.39
CA PRO A 438 -7.16 -8.62 -7.09
C PRO A 438 -6.10 -8.55 -8.20
N ASP A 439 -6.53 -8.25 -9.43
CA ASP A 439 -5.64 -8.04 -10.59
C ASP A 439 -5.22 -6.57 -10.75
N SER A 440 -5.43 -5.75 -9.71
CA SER A 440 -4.98 -4.36 -9.69
C SER A 440 -3.75 -4.17 -8.84
N VAL A 441 -2.97 -3.15 -9.18
CA VAL A 441 -1.77 -2.75 -8.46
C VAL A 441 -1.80 -1.26 -8.16
N VAL A 442 -1.14 -0.91 -7.07
CA VAL A 442 -0.79 0.46 -6.74
C VAL A 442 0.66 0.70 -7.14
N MET A 443 0.93 1.76 -7.88
CA MET A 443 2.27 2.08 -8.37
C MET A 443 2.89 3.25 -7.60
N GLU A 444 4.00 3.00 -6.92
CA GLU A 444 4.80 4.03 -6.26
C GLU A 444 5.87 4.55 -7.22
N LEU A 445 5.84 5.84 -7.51
CA LEU A 445 6.82 6.51 -8.36
C LEU A 445 8.02 6.99 -7.53
N PRO A 446 9.24 7.05 -8.11
CA PRO A 446 10.45 7.55 -7.44
C PRO A 446 10.47 9.09 -7.37
N LEU A 447 9.35 9.65 -6.92
CA LEU A 447 9.08 11.06 -6.71
C LEU A 447 8.79 11.27 -5.23
N SER A 448 8.89 12.50 -4.76
CA SER A 448 8.46 12.90 -3.43
C SER A 448 7.72 14.23 -3.44
N ILE A 449 6.67 14.31 -2.64
CA ILE A 449 5.91 15.54 -2.39
C ILE A 449 6.31 16.19 -1.07
N GLY A 450 6.25 17.51 -0.97
CA GLY A 450 6.48 18.18 0.31
C GLY A 450 5.35 17.88 1.28
N HIS A 451 5.66 17.58 2.54
CA HIS A 451 4.68 17.36 3.59
C HIS A 451 5.03 18.23 4.81
N VAL A 452 4.22 19.27 5.03
CA VAL A 452 4.50 20.39 5.94
C VAL A 452 3.35 20.55 6.93
N GLN A 453 3.63 20.14 8.17
CA GLN A 453 2.71 20.32 9.30
C GLN A 453 2.79 21.74 9.85
N GLU A 454 1.68 22.31 10.29
CA GLU A 454 1.66 23.63 10.95
C GLU A 454 2.17 23.59 12.39
N SER A 455 2.13 22.41 13.03
CA SER A 455 2.55 22.21 14.41
C SER A 455 3.54 21.05 14.52
N GLU A 456 4.45 21.18 15.47
CA GLU A 456 5.37 20.10 15.81
C GLU A 456 4.60 18.93 16.41
N ARG A 457 4.92 17.71 15.97
CA ARG A 457 4.40 16.47 16.56
C ARG A 457 5.50 15.79 17.35
N THR A 458 5.23 15.51 18.61
CA THR A 458 6.07 14.62 19.43
C THR A 458 5.64 13.18 19.16
N ARG A 459 6.49 12.41 18.48
CA ARG A 459 6.24 11.01 18.09
C ARG A 459 6.87 10.03 19.05
N SER A 460 7.97 10.41 19.70
CA SER A 460 8.71 9.56 20.64
C SER A 460 7.81 9.04 21.76
N ASP A 461 6.99 9.89 22.38
CA ASP A 461 6.05 9.51 23.45
C ASP A 461 5.14 8.35 23.05
N LYS A 462 4.55 8.41 21.84
CA LYS A 462 3.69 7.34 21.32
C LYS A 462 4.50 6.12 20.88
N THR A 463 5.72 6.32 20.42
CA THR A 463 6.61 5.25 19.96
C THR A 463 7.04 4.35 21.11
N MET A 464 7.29 4.92 22.29
CA MET A 464 7.71 4.19 23.49
C MET A 464 6.56 3.44 24.18
N GLN A 465 5.31 3.70 23.80
CA GLN A 465 4.15 3.01 24.35
C GLN A 465 3.93 1.64 23.67
N ALA A 466 3.17 0.77 24.35
CA ALA A 466 2.78 -0.50 23.77
C ALA A 466 1.95 -0.28 22.50
N HIS A 467 2.27 -1.01 21.45
CA HIS A 467 1.57 -0.95 20.18
C HIS A 467 0.11 -1.34 20.38
N THR A 468 -0.78 -0.40 20.04
CA THR A 468 -2.23 -0.53 20.16
C THR A 468 -2.83 -0.03 18.85
N PRO A 469 -3.10 -0.93 17.88
CA PRO A 469 -3.70 -0.57 16.61
C PRO A 469 -5.11 0.01 16.80
N ARG A 470 -5.56 0.83 15.85
CA ARG A 470 -6.96 1.31 15.78
C ARG A 470 -7.85 0.33 15.03
N PHE A 471 -9.16 0.53 15.11
CA PHE A 471 -10.16 -0.21 14.35
C PHE A 471 -9.84 -0.36 12.85
N ASN A 472 -9.45 0.72 12.15
CA ASN A 472 -9.14 0.62 10.72
C ASN A 472 -7.88 -0.24 10.44
N HIS A 473 -6.88 -0.23 11.33
CA HIS A 473 -5.69 -1.09 11.19
C HIS A 473 -6.04 -2.57 11.45
N PHE A 474 -6.83 -2.83 12.50
CA PHE A 474 -7.40 -4.14 12.76
C PHE A 474 -8.15 -4.68 11.54
N LEU A 475 -8.98 -3.85 10.92
CA LEU A 475 -9.72 -4.24 9.73
C LEU A 475 -8.84 -4.48 8.51
N CYS A 476 -7.77 -3.71 8.30
CA CYS A 476 -6.80 -3.99 7.23
C CYS A 476 -6.27 -5.42 7.34
N ASP A 477 -5.78 -5.79 8.52
CA ASP A 477 -5.22 -7.11 8.79
C ASP A 477 -6.28 -8.20 8.68
N PHE A 478 -7.51 -7.92 9.14
CA PHE A 478 -8.63 -8.84 9.04
C PHE A 478 -9.03 -9.10 7.58
N ILE A 479 -9.20 -8.06 6.76
CA ILE A 479 -9.62 -8.15 5.35
C ILE A 479 -8.57 -8.89 4.51
N GLN A 480 -7.28 -8.60 4.72
CA GLN A 480 -6.20 -9.26 3.98
C GLN A 480 -6.23 -10.78 4.14
N ARG A 481 -6.62 -11.29 5.33
CA ARG A 481 -6.77 -12.73 5.59
C ARG A 481 -7.95 -13.35 4.84
N GLN A 482 -8.91 -12.55 4.38
CA GLN A 482 -10.10 -13.01 3.65
C GLN A 482 -9.89 -13.09 2.13
N VAL A 483 -8.82 -12.50 1.57
CA VAL A 483 -8.57 -12.45 0.11
C VAL A 483 -8.69 -13.84 -0.57
N PRO A 484 -8.15 -14.95 -0.02
CA PRO A 484 -8.24 -16.26 -0.67
C PRO A 484 -9.68 -16.84 -0.78
N SER A 485 -10.66 -16.25 -0.10
CA SER A 485 -12.02 -16.79 0.02
C SER A 485 -12.97 -16.38 -1.12
N HIS A 486 -12.65 -15.36 -1.92
CA HIS A 486 -13.56 -14.85 -2.94
C HIS A 486 -13.29 -15.46 -4.33
N ARG A 487 -14.37 -15.69 -5.09
CA ARG A 487 -14.33 -16.23 -6.47
C ARG A 487 -15.10 -15.39 -7.50
N ALA A 488 -16.00 -14.52 -7.05
CA ALA A 488 -16.79 -13.65 -7.93
C ALA A 488 -15.86 -12.80 -8.81
N GLY A 489 -16.26 -12.52 -10.06
CA GLY A 489 -15.55 -11.59 -10.94
C GLY A 489 -15.99 -10.13 -10.76
N ASP A 490 -17.23 -9.92 -10.32
CA ASP A 490 -17.80 -8.58 -10.11
C ASP A 490 -17.34 -7.95 -8.78
N PRO A 491 -16.78 -6.73 -8.79
CA PRO A 491 -16.27 -6.10 -7.59
C PRO A 491 -17.38 -5.73 -6.59
N GLY A 492 -18.61 -5.43 -7.06
CA GLY A 492 -19.76 -5.18 -6.19
C GLY A 492 -20.16 -6.43 -5.39
N GLN A 493 -20.20 -7.60 -6.03
CA GLN A 493 -20.44 -8.89 -5.36
C GLN A 493 -19.36 -9.22 -4.33
N ARG A 494 -18.08 -8.94 -4.63
CA ARG A 494 -17.00 -9.09 -3.65
C ARG A 494 -17.22 -8.18 -2.44
N MET A 495 -17.58 -6.91 -2.68
CA MET A 495 -17.87 -5.97 -1.60
C MET A 495 -19.06 -6.40 -0.73
N HIS A 496 -20.11 -6.96 -1.34
CA HIS A 496 -21.23 -7.56 -0.60
C HIS A 496 -20.80 -8.78 0.22
N LEU A 497 -19.99 -9.68 -0.33
CA LEU A 497 -19.42 -10.80 0.43
C LEU A 497 -18.65 -10.29 1.65
N LEU A 498 -17.82 -9.25 1.46
CA LEU A 498 -17.08 -8.66 2.55
C LEU A 498 -17.99 -8.08 3.63
N ALA A 499 -19.10 -7.44 3.24
CA ALA A 499 -20.11 -6.98 4.20
C ALA A 499 -20.68 -8.14 5.04
N GLU A 500 -20.98 -9.29 4.44
CA GLU A 500 -21.45 -10.48 5.17
C GLU A 500 -20.39 -11.04 6.12
N VAL A 501 -19.12 -11.09 5.71
CA VAL A 501 -18.00 -11.50 6.58
C VAL A 501 -17.85 -10.57 7.79
N LEU A 502 -18.01 -9.26 7.60
CA LEU A 502 -18.00 -8.31 8.71
C LEU A 502 -19.21 -8.49 9.64
N ARG A 503 -20.40 -8.77 9.10
CA ARG A 503 -21.62 -9.05 9.88
C ARG A 503 -21.51 -10.32 10.70
N ASP A 504 -20.84 -11.36 10.19
CA ASP A 504 -20.57 -12.60 10.91
C ASP A 504 -19.78 -12.32 12.19
N LEU A 505 -18.61 -11.67 12.08
CA LEU A 505 -17.80 -11.30 13.24
C LEU A 505 -18.55 -10.33 14.17
N ALA A 506 -19.30 -9.38 13.62
CA ALA A 506 -20.10 -8.45 14.43
C ALA A 506 -21.18 -9.18 15.25
N SER A 507 -21.74 -10.26 14.72
CA SER A 507 -22.84 -11.03 15.31
C SER A 507 -22.37 -12.24 16.12
N ALA A 508 -21.06 -12.49 16.18
CA ALA A 508 -20.47 -13.50 17.05
C ALA A 508 -20.86 -13.28 18.53
N THR A 509 -20.64 -14.26 19.41
CA THR A 509 -20.92 -14.03 20.84
C THR A 509 -19.95 -13.00 21.43
N GLU A 510 -20.34 -12.33 22.52
CA GLU A 510 -19.46 -11.41 23.26
C GLU A 510 -18.10 -12.05 23.55
N ARG A 511 -18.12 -13.30 24.01
CA ARG A 511 -16.92 -14.10 24.30
C ARG A 511 -16.01 -14.25 23.09
N GLU A 512 -16.57 -14.58 21.92
CA GLU A 512 -15.78 -14.76 20.69
C GLU A 512 -15.19 -13.44 20.20
N ARG A 513 -15.93 -12.32 20.28
CA ARG A 513 -15.41 -10.99 19.94
C ARG A 513 -14.24 -10.56 20.84
N ILE A 514 -14.37 -10.79 22.15
CA ILE A 514 -13.28 -10.55 23.11
C ILE A 514 -12.06 -11.41 22.78
N ALA A 515 -12.27 -12.71 22.53
CA ALA A 515 -11.20 -13.63 22.17
C ALA A 515 -10.47 -13.19 20.90
N HIS A 516 -11.21 -12.78 19.87
CA HIS A 516 -10.67 -12.31 18.61
C HIS A 516 -9.81 -11.03 18.77
N LEU A 517 -10.29 -10.05 19.54
CA LEU A 517 -9.52 -8.83 19.83
C LEU A 517 -8.24 -9.15 20.62
N ARG A 518 -8.31 -10.09 21.59
CA ARG A 518 -7.14 -10.54 22.35
C ARG A 518 -6.11 -11.19 21.44
N GLU A 519 -6.54 -12.11 20.59
CA GLU A 519 -5.68 -12.79 19.62
C GLU A 519 -4.99 -11.78 18.70
N TYR A 520 -5.77 -10.86 18.11
CA TYR A 520 -5.26 -9.81 17.25
C TYR A 520 -4.18 -8.95 17.93
N LEU A 521 -4.47 -8.39 19.11
CA LEU A 521 -3.53 -7.56 19.85
C LEU A 521 -2.27 -8.34 20.27
N SER A 522 -2.42 -9.63 20.55
CA SER A 522 -1.29 -10.49 20.90
C SER A 522 -0.39 -10.72 19.69
N PHE A 523 -0.98 -11.04 18.54
CA PHE A 523 -0.27 -11.18 17.29
C PHE A 523 0.46 -9.89 16.89
N ALA A 524 -0.24 -8.75 16.84
CA ALA A 524 0.35 -7.48 16.42
C ALA A 524 1.55 -7.05 17.28
N ARG A 525 1.52 -7.33 18.59
CA ARG A 525 2.62 -7.02 19.51
C ARG A 525 3.77 -8.02 19.40
N ALA A 526 3.46 -9.32 19.29
CA ALA A 526 4.47 -10.36 19.15
C ALA A 526 5.27 -10.18 17.85
N ASP A 527 4.57 -9.92 16.74
CA ASP A 527 5.14 -9.65 15.43
C ASP A 527 6.03 -8.39 15.42
N LEU A 528 5.61 -7.30 16.09
CA LEU A 528 6.48 -6.14 16.29
C LEU A 528 7.73 -6.49 17.12
N ILE A 529 7.58 -7.21 18.23
CA ILE A 529 8.72 -7.62 19.07
C ILE A 529 9.73 -8.44 18.28
N GLU A 530 9.25 -9.45 17.53
CA GLU A 530 10.11 -10.33 16.73
C GLU A 530 10.91 -9.51 15.71
N ARG A 531 10.26 -8.62 14.95
CA ARG A 531 10.96 -7.76 13.99
C ARG A 531 12.01 -6.88 14.65
N LEU A 532 11.69 -6.25 15.78
CA LEU A 532 12.64 -5.38 16.49
C LEU A 532 13.82 -6.17 17.07
N GLN A 533 13.59 -7.38 17.58
CA GLN A 533 14.66 -8.27 18.05
C GLN A 533 15.59 -8.67 16.90
N GLN A 534 15.04 -9.06 15.75
CA GLN A 534 15.84 -9.35 14.56
C GLN A 534 16.67 -8.13 14.10
N GLN A 535 16.11 -6.92 14.14
CA GLN A 535 16.88 -5.70 13.84
C GLN A 535 17.99 -5.45 14.84
N LEU A 536 17.75 -5.68 16.14
CA LEU A 536 18.75 -5.52 17.19
C LEU A 536 19.91 -6.53 17.03
N GLU A 537 19.59 -7.80 16.73
CA GLU A 537 20.60 -8.84 16.48
C GLU A 537 21.45 -8.57 15.24
N GLY A 538 20.85 -8.00 14.19
CA GLY A 538 21.54 -7.63 12.96
C GLY A 538 22.41 -6.37 13.06
N ALA A 539 22.23 -5.57 14.12
CA ALA A 539 22.82 -4.24 14.28
C ALA A 539 24.06 -4.24 15.20
N LYS A 540 25.19 -4.78 14.73
CA LYS A 540 26.41 -4.97 15.55
C LYS A 540 27.05 -3.70 16.10
N ASP A 541 26.91 -2.58 15.38
CA ASP A 541 27.52 -1.28 15.73
C ASP A 541 26.47 -0.27 16.23
N ALA A 542 25.36 -0.76 16.79
CA ALA A 542 24.30 0.10 17.28
C ALA A 542 24.76 0.97 18.46
N PRO A 543 24.45 2.28 18.47
CA PRO A 543 24.74 3.12 19.61
C PRO A 543 23.80 2.82 20.79
N VAL A 544 24.34 2.93 22.01
CA VAL A 544 23.63 2.59 23.26
C VAL A 544 22.26 3.28 23.41
N TYR A 545 22.13 4.53 22.94
CA TYR A 545 20.86 5.26 23.02
C TYR A 545 19.77 4.68 22.12
N TRP A 546 20.13 4.17 20.94
CA TRP A 546 19.15 3.50 20.06
C TRP A 546 18.79 2.12 20.60
N GLU A 547 19.79 1.37 21.09
CA GLU A 547 19.51 0.07 21.71
C GLU A 547 18.61 0.21 22.94
N ALA A 548 18.81 1.26 23.74
CA ALA A 548 17.98 1.54 24.90
C ALA A 548 16.50 1.74 24.51
N ASP A 549 16.25 2.54 23.47
CA ASP A 549 14.90 2.76 22.95
C ASP A 549 14.31 1.49 22.35
N MET A 550 15.10 0.69 21.62
CA MET A 550 14.65 -0.61 21.12
C MET A 550 14.23 -1.56 22.22
N ARG A 551 15.06 -1.68 23.26
CA ARG A 551 14.76 -2.49 24.45
C ARG A 551 13.52 -1.95 25.17
N ALA A 552 13.36 -0.63 25.29
CA ALA A 552 12.19 -0.02 25.91
C ALA A 552 10.89 -0.33 25.14
N ILE A 553 10.92 -0.22 23.81
CA ILE A 553 9.77 -0.55 22.94
C ILE A 553 9.43 -2.05 23.07
N VAL A 554 10.43 -2.94 23.00
CA VAL A 554 10.23 -4.39 23.19
C VAL A 554 9.64 -4.69 24.58
N GLN A 555 10.15 -4.07 25.64
CA GLN A 555 9.66 -4.24 27.00
C GLN A 555 8.22 -3.74 27.18
N ALA A 556 7.88 -2.57 26.63
CA ALA A 556 6.53 -2.02 26.70
C ALA A 556 5.51 -2.97 26.05
N ASN A 557 5.85 -3.52 24.88
CA ASN A 557 5.01 -4.49 24.18
C ASN A 557 4.95 -5.85 24.90
N GLY A 558 6.08 -6.34 25.42
CA GLY A 558 6.14 -7.60 26.18
C GLY A 558 5.34 -7.55 27.48
N LYS A 559 5.37 -6.41 28.18
CA LYS A 559 4.52 -6.17 29.36
C LYS A 559 3.04 -6.15 28.97
N ALA A 560 2.68 -5.52 27.86
CA ALA A 560 1.30 -5.47 27.39
C ALA A 560 0.75 -6.85 26.99
N LEU A 561 1.58 -7.79 26.54
CA LEU A 561 1.19 -9.17 26.23
C LEU A 561 0.77 -9.97 27.47
N THR A 562 1.41 -9.73 28.62
CA THR A 562 1.15 -10.49 29.86
C THR A 562 0.14 -9.81 30.79
N THR A 563 -0.17 -8.53 30.54
CA THR A 563 -1.10 -7.74 31.36
C THR A 563 -2.55 -8.15 31.07
N LYS A 564 -3.28 -8.56 32.11
CA LYS A 564 -4.73 -8.84 32.04
C LYS A 564 -5.54 -7.54 32.00
N SER A 565 -5.59 -6.93 30.81
CA SER A 565 -6.41 -5.76 30.51
C SER A 565 -7.48 -6.10 29.47
N ALA A 566 -8.51 -5.26 29.36
CA ALA A 566 -9.49 -5.35 28.28
C ALA A 566 -8.78 -5.22 26.92
N PRO A 567 -9.18 -5.98 25.88
CA PRO A 567 -8.50 -5.98 24.58
C PRO A 567 -8.90 -4.77 23.74
N ARG A 568 -8.51 -3.59 24.22
CA ARG A 568 -8.90 -2.29 23.68
C ARG A 568 -8.07 -1.93 22.45
N LEU A 569 -8.75 -1.48 21.39
CA LEU A 569 -8.12 -0.82 20.24
C LEU A 569 -7.91 0.67 20.52
N ALA A 570 -6.94 1.30 19.86
CA ALA A 570 -6.69 2.73 20.03
C ALA A 570 -7.89 3.58 19.56
N ASP A 571 -8.05 4.74 20.20
CA ASP A 571 -9.19 5.67 20.13
C ASP A 571 -10.48 5.21 20.83
N TRP A 572 -10.51 4.00 21.41
CA TRP A 572 -11.57 3.60 22.35
C TRP A 572 -11.29 4.13 23.76
N ASP A 573 -12.33 4.32 24.57
CA ASP A 573 -12.23 4.88 25.93
C ASP A 573 -11.31 4.04 26.82
N ASP A 574 -10.40 4.70 27.53
CA ASP A 574 -9.47 4.05 28.45
C ASP A 574 -10.15 3.30 29.60
N ALA A 575 -11.38 3.68 29.94
CA ALA A 575 -12.22 3.02 30.93
C ALA A 575 -13.06 1.84 30.39
N SER A 576 -12.99 1.56 29.08
CA SER A 576 -13.77 0.49 28.44
C SER A 576 -13.51 -0.88 29.08
N SER A 577 -14.59 -1.55 29.51
CA SER A 577 -14.57 -2.95 29.90
C SER A 577 -14.41 -3.88 28.69
N GLU A 578 -14.22 -5.18 28.93
CA GLU A 578 -14.21 -6.17 27.83
C GLU A 578 -15.52 -6.18 27.05
N ARG A 579 -16.64 -6.02 27.75
CA ARG A 579 -17.96 -5.93 27.14
C ARG A 579 -18.09 -4.69 26.26
N ASP A 580 -17.64 -3.53 26.75
CA ASP A 580 -17.66 -2.29 25.97
C ASP A 580 -16.81 -2.43 24.70
N CYS A 581 -15.65 -3.10 24.78
CA CYS A 581 -14.80 -3.40 23.62
C CYS A 581 -15.52 -4.32 22.61
N ALA A 582 -16.24 -5.34 23.10
CA ALA A 582 -17.00 -6.25 22.24
C ALA A 582 -18.18 -5.54 21.56
N ASP A 583 -18.85 -4.64 22.26
CA ASP A 583 -19.98 -3.86 21.74
C ASP A 583 -19.49 -2.81 20.73
N ALA A 584 -18.36 -2.15 21.01
CA ALA A 584 -17.70 -1.23 20.07
C ALA A 584 -17.30 -1.94 18.77
N LEU A 585 -16.66 -3.12 18.88
CA LEU A 585 -16.31 -3.94 17.72
C LEU A 585 -17.55 -4.31 16.89
N SER A 586 -18.63 -4.78 17.53
CA SER A 586 -19.88 -5.13 16.84
C SER A 586 -20.47 -3.93 16.11
N SER A 587 -20.51 -2.76 16.77
CA SER A 587 -21.08 -1.53 16.22
C SER A 587 -20.29 -1.03 15.01
N GLU A 588 -18.96 -0.89 15.14
CA GLU A 588 -18.12 -0.39 14.04
C GLU A 588 -18.11 -1.35 12.84
N LEU A 589 -18.11 -2.67 13.08
CA LEU A 589 -18.23 -3.67 12.01
C LEU A 589 -19.57 -3.58 11.27
N ARG A 590 -20.69 -3.44 11.99
CA ARG A 590 -22.03 -3.30 11.38
C ARG A 590 -22.13 -2.04 10.53
N GLN A 591 -21.64 -0.91 11.04
CA GLN A 591 -21.65 0.35 10.30
C GLN A 591 -20.88 0.24 8.98
N LEU A 592 -19.67 -0.34 9.01
CA LEU A 592 -18.91 -0.52 7.78
C LEU A 592 -19.55 -1.57 6.84
N ALA A 593 -20.11 -2.66 7.37
CA ALA A 593 -20.82 -3.64 6.58
C ALA A 593 -22.04 -3.04 5.86
N ASP A 594 -22.79 -2.17 6.54
CA ASP A 594 -23.93 -1.47 5.96
C ASP A 594 -23.49 -0.48 4.88
N ALA A 595 -22.36 0.20 5.06
CA ALA A 595 -21.75 1.03 4.04
C ALA A 595 -21.35 0.19 2.81
N TYR A 596 -20.65 -0.92 3.03
CA TYR A 596 -20.22 -1.82 1.94
C TYR A 596 -21.37 -2.45 1.19
N ALA A 597 -22.48 -2.75 1.87
CA ALA A 597 -23.65 -3.32 1.25
C ALA A 597 -24.38 -2.34 0.31
N VAL A 598 -24.34 -1.03 0.55
CA VAL A 598 -25.04 -0.06 -0.33
C VAL A 598 -24.10 0.65 -1.31
N TRP A 599 -22.80 0.61 -1.06
CA TRP A 599 -21.81 1.36 -1.82
C TRP A 599 -21.81 1.09 -3.33
N PRO A 600 -21.90 -0.16 -3.82
CA PRO A 600 -21.94 -0.42 -5.26
C PRO A 600 -23.08 0.33 -5.97
N ALA A 601 -24.26 0.40 -5.35
CA ALA A 601 -25.41 1.14 -5.89
C ALA A 601 -25.20 2.67 -5.83
N LEU A 602 -24.61 3.18 -4.75
CA LEU A 602 -24.26 4.60 -4.63
C LEU A 602 -23.26 5.03 -5.70
N TRP A 603 -22.19 4.24 -5.89
CA TRP A 603 -21.16 4.50 -6.89
C TRP A 603 -21.75 4.43 -8.29
N GLN A 604 -22.56 3.41 -8.60
CA GLN A 604 -23.17 3.27 -9.93
C GLN A 604 -24.10 4.44 -10.24
N HIS A 605 -24.93 4.88 -9.28
CA HIS A 605 -25.75 6.07 -9.47
C HIS A 605 -24.91 7.32 -9.71
N ALA A 606 -23.81 7.49 -8.94
CA ALA A 606 -22.91 8.62 -9.13
C ALA A 606 -22.22 8.61 -10.50
N HIS A 607 -21.81 7.43 -10.97
CA HIS A 607 -21.25 7.22 -12.30
C HIS A 607 -22.24 7.63 -13.40
N GLU A 608 -23.52 7.22 -13.30
CA GLU A 608 -24.58 7.60 -14.24
C GLU A 608 -24.85 9.11 -14.26
N GLN A 609 -24.72 9.79 -13.11
CA GLN A 609 -24.85 11.25 -13.04
C GLN A 609 -23.65 11.97 -13.66
N GLY A 610 -22.46 11.37 -13.61
CA GLY A 610 -21.22 11.93 -14.15
C GLY A 610 -20.94 13.33 -13.58
N ASP A 611 -20.63 14.29 -14.46
CA ASP A 611 -20.32 15.68 -14.07
C ASP A 611 -21.49 16.41 -13.38
N LYS A 612 -22.73 15.97 -13.63
CA LYS A 612 -23.94 16.60 -13.07
C LYS A 612 -24.03 16.43 -11.55
N LEU A 613 -23.36 15.41 -11.00
CA LEU A 613 -23.36 15.21 -9.55
C LEU A 613 -22.63 16.37 -8.87
N LEU A 614 -21.42 16.67 -9.33
CA LEU A 614 -20.58 17.75 -8.80
C LEU A 614 -21.11 19.14 -9.20
N ALA A 615 -21.55 19.33 -10.44
CA ALA A 615 -22.06 20.62 -10.90
C ALA A 615 -23.42 21.00 -10.27
N GLY A 616 -24.15 20.02 -9.73
CA GLY A 616 -25.44 20.25 -9.07
C GLY A 616 -25.35 20.55 -7.57
N LEU A 617 -24.16 20.61 -7.00
CA LEU A 617 -23.91 21.07 -5.62
C LEU A 617 -23.65 22.57 -5.66
#